data_AF-A0A963P8S6-F1
#
_entry.id   AF-A0A963P8S6-F1
#
_cell.length_a   1.000
_cell.length_b   1.000
_cell.length_c   1.000
_cell.angle_alpha   90.00
_cell.angle_beta   90.00
_cell.angle_gamma   90.00
#
_symmetry.space_group_name_H-M   'P 1'
#
loop_
_entity.id
_entity.type
_entity.pdbx_description
1 polymer ?
#
loop_
_entity_poly.entity_id
_entity_poly.type
_entity_poly.pdbx_seq_one_letter_code
_entity_poly.pdbx_strand_id
1 'polypeptide(L)'
;MVVFDSRIIVLMQPLLPKATTGMLGVAAWLALAPATAVAQEAGTNAPRWSVVPRVSVTERFTDNVSLSSTGKKSELVTTVRPGISIRSNAGRLKGNFDYSLNQIMYARGSSARQSQNALNSALS
;
A
#
# COMPACT_ATOMS: atom_id res chain seq x y z
N MET A 1 13.49 -12.87 26.46
CA MET A 1 14.25 -12.72 25.19
C MET A 1 13.25 -12.86 24.05
N VAL A 2 13.24 -11.89 23.14
CA VAL A 2 12.08 -11.53 22.28
C VAL A 2 11.68 -12.65 21.34
N VAL A 3 10.40 -13.05 21.41
CA VAL A 3 9.74 -13.96 20.47
C VAL A 3 9.23 -13.13 19.29
N PHE A 4 9.60 -13.51 18.07
CA PHE A 4 9.01 -12.97 16.85
C PHE A 4 7.80 -13.83 16.47
N ASP A 5 6.59 -13.28 16.58
CA ASP A 5 5.40 -13.84 15.94
C ASP A 5 4.89 -12.82 14.91
N SER A 6 5.29 -13.01 13.65
CA SER A 6 4.73 -12.28 12.50
C SER A 6 3.61 -13.13 11.92
N ARG A 7 2.39 -12.94 12.44
CA ARG A 7 1.18 -13.48 11.80
C ARG A 7 0.51 -12.38 11.00
N ILE A 8 0.73 -12.42 9.70
CA ILE A 8 -0.15 -11.77 8.72
C ILE A 8 -1.49 -12.50 8.81
N ILE A 9 -2.47 -11.91 9.48
CA ILE A 9 -3.85 -12.39 9.50
C ILE A 9 -4.58 -11.68 8.36
N VAL A 10 -4.57 -12.28 7.18
CA VAL A 10 -5.53 -11.92 6.12
C VAL A 10 -6.86 -12.59 6.50
N LEU A 11 -7.77 -11.81 7.07
CA LEU A 11 -9.13 -12.26 7.38
C LEU A 11 -9.95 -12.26 6.06
N MET A 12 -9.73 -13.27 5.24
CA MET A 12 -10.56 -13.56 4.07
C MET A 12 -11.78 -14.37 4.55
N GLN A 13 -12.94 -13.73 4.60
CA GLN A 13 -14.22 -14.39 4.87
C GLN A 13 -14.76 -14.91 3.53
N PRO A 14 -14.94 -16.22 3.32
CA PRO A 14 -15.58 -16.70 2.11
C PRO A 14 -17.10 -16.48 2.24
N LEU A 15 -17.64 -15.46 1.57
CA LEU A 15 -19.08 -15.35 1.39
C LEU A 15 -19.49 -16.35 0.29
N LEU A 16 -20.34 -17.32 0.63
CA LEU A 16 -20.84 -18.33 -0.32
C LEU A 16 -21.46 -17.65 -1.57
N PRO A 17 -21.11 -18.11 -2.78
CA PRO A 17 -21.59 -17.48 -4.02
C PRO A 17 -23.04 -17.85 -4.30
N LYS A 18 -23.90 -16.84 -4.43
CA LYS A 18 -25.09 -16.95 -5.29
C LYS A 18 -24.73 -16.30 -6.63
N ALA A 19 -24.77 -17.15 -7.66
CA ALA A 19 -24.46 -16.88 -9.06
C ALA A 19 -24.78 -15.46 -9.52
N THR A 20 -23.82 -14.83 -10.19
CA THR A 20 -24.03 -14.18 -11.50
C THR A 20 -22.67 -13.92 -12.14
N THR A 21 -22.49 -14.56 -13.28
CA THR A 21 -21.44 -14.42 -14.28
C THR A 21 -21.04 -12.96 -14.56
N GLY A 22 -19.73 -12.75 -14.65
CA GLY A 22 -19.15 -11.65 -15.42
C GLY A 22 -18.34 -10.65 -14.59
N MET A 23 -17.05 -10.89 -14.44
CA MET A 23 -16.07 -9.82 -14.69
C MET A 23 -14.70 -10.41 -14.95
N LEU A 24 -14.17 -9.99 -16.11
CA LEU A 24 -12.86 -10.32 -16.64
C LEU A 24 -11.77 -10.12 -15.60
N GLY A 25 -10.91 -11.14 -15.48
CA GLY A 25 -9.77 -11.14 -14.59
C GLY A 25 -8.86 -9.95 -14.86
N VAL A 26 -8.58 -9.17 -13.82
CA VAL A 26 -7.34 -8.40 -13.76
C VAL A 26 -6.27 -9.45 -13.47
N ALA A 27 -5.56 -9.86 -14.54
CA ALA A 27 -4.43 -10.75 -14.45
C ALA A 27 -3.44 -10.20 -13.42
N ALA A 28 -3.31 -10.94 -12.32
CA ALA A 28 -2.33 -10.70 -11.28
C ALA A 28 -0.93 -10.82 -11.88
N TRP A 29 -0.31 -9.67 -12.12
CA TRP A 29 1.13 -9.55 -12.16
C TRP A 29 1.53 -8.58 -11.04
N LEU A 30 1.32 -8.98 -9.78
CA LEU A 30 2.20 -8.49 -8.72
C LEU A 30 3.52 -9.25 -8.89
N ALA A 31 4.35 -8.76 -9.81
CA ALA A 31 5.78 -8.95 -9.68
C ALA A 31 6.18 -8.24 -8.38
N LEU A 32 6.22 -8.99 -7.28
CA LEU A 32 6.94 -8.60 -6.08
C LEU A 32 8.42 -8.54 -6.49
N ALA A 33 8.81 -7.44 -7.15
CA ALA A 33 10.21 -7.13 -7.29
C ALA A 33 10.76 -7.15 -5.86
N PRO A 34 11.82 -7.92 -5.57
CA PRO A 34 12.52 -7.71 -4.31
C PRO A 34 12.84 -6.22 -4.32
N ALA A 35 12.33 -5.48 -3.34
CA ALA A 35 12.90 -4.19 -3.03
C ALA A 35 14.37 -4.51 -2.83
N THR A 36 15.21 -4.18 -3.81
CA THR A 36 16.66 -4.25 -3.67
C THR A 36 16.97 -3.17 -2.65
N ALA A 37 16.75 -3.49 -1.38
CA ALA A 37 17.37 -2.81 -0.28
C ALA A 37 18.85 -2.97 -0.57
N VAL A 38 19.47 -1.91 -1.07
CA VAL A 38 20.93 -1.83 -1.15
C VAL A 38 21.41 -1.69 0.30
N ALA A 39 21.36 -2.80 1.04
CA ALA A 39 22.07 -2.95 2.29
C ALA A 39 23.54 -3.08 1.89
N GLN A 40 24.20 -1.94 1.71
CA GLN A 40 25.64 -1.87 1.48
C GLN A 40 26.33 -2.67 2.59
N GLU A 41 27.14 -3.65 2.20
CA GLU A 41 27.84 -4.55 3.12
C GLU A 41 28.50 -3.76 4.24
N ALA A 42 28.27 -4.20 5.48
CA ALA A 42 28.89 -3.66 6.66
C ALA A 42 30.39 -3.99 6.67
N GLY A 43 31.18 -3.22 5.92
CA GLY A 43 32.41 -2.69 6.49
C GLY A 43 32.06 -1.85 7.72
N THR A 44 33.02 -1.58 8.59
CA THR A 44 32.90 -0.90 9.90
C THR A 44 32.34 0.53 9.89
N ASN A 45 31.57 0.92 8.86
CA ASN A 45 30.99 2.23 8.62
C ASN A 45 29.46 2.08 8.53
N ALA A 46 28.73 2.54 9.55
CA ALA A 46 27.26 2.53 9.51
C ALA A 46 26.74 3.29 8.27
N PRO A 47 25.71 2.78 7.57
CA PRO A 47 25.20 3.42 6.36
C PRO A 47 24.75 4.85 6.65
N ARG A 48 25.36 5.80 5.94
CA ARG A 48 25.14 7.23 6.12
C ARG A 48 23.78 7.69 5.62
N TRP A 49 23.14 6.88 4.78
CA TRP A 49 21.81 7.10 4.19
C TRP A 49 21.00 5.81 4.29
N SER A 50 19.71 5.95 4.54
CA SER A 50 18.73 4.86 4.53
C SER A 50 17.58 5.25 3.62
N VAL A 51 17.23 4.37 2.69
CA VAL A 51 16.11 4.55 1.76
C VAL A 51 15.18 3.36 1.90
N VAL A 52 13.95 3.62 2.32
CA VAL A 52 12.93 2.59 2.58
C VAL A 52 11.72 2.87 1.68
N PRO A 53 11.62 2.19 0.52
CA PRO A 53 10.39 2.23 -0.27
C PRO A 53 9.31 1.39 0.41
N ARG A 54 8.05 1.80 0.25
CA ARG A 54 6.88 1.07 0.74
C ARG A 54 5.78 1.10 -0.30
N VAL A 55 5.05 0.00 -0.41
CA VAL A 55 3.83 -0.07 -1.22
C VAL A 55 2.81 -0.93 -0.49
N SER A 56 1.55 -0.51 -0.51
CA SER A 56 0.45 -1.31 0.01
C SER A 56 -0.72 -1.27 -0.97
N VAL A 57 -1.29 -2.43 -1.24
CA VAL A 57 -2.48 -2.57 -2.08
C VAL A 57 -3.59 -3.16 -1.21
N THR A 58 -4.78 -2.59 -1.30
CA THR A 58 -5.97 -3.08 -0.60
C THR A 58 -7.12 -3.15 -1.59
N GLU A 59 -7.77 -4.30 -1.65
CA GLU A 59 -8.97 -4.50 -2.43
C GLU A 59 -10.15 -4.71 -1.47
N ARG A 60 -11.24 -3.99 -1.70
CA ARG A 60 -12.49 -4.14 -0.94
C ARG A 60 -13.63 -4.37 -1.92
N PHE A 61 -14.27 -5.53 -1.81
CA PHE A 61 -15.52 -5.81 -2.47
C PHE A 61 -16.69 -5.46 -1.53
N THR A 62 -17.69 -4.75 -2.03
CA THR A 62 -18.93 -4.43 -1.33
C THR A 62 -20.12 -4.64 -2.25
N ASP A 63 -21.27 -5.04 -1.71
CA ASP A 63 -22.54 -5.15 -2.45
C ASP A 63 -23.37 -3.87 -2.39
N ASN A 64 -22.98 -2.91 -1.54
CA ASN A 64 -23.71 -1.69 -1.29
C ASN A 64 -22.76 -0.50 -1.04
N VAL A 65 -22.11 -0.03 -2.10
CA VAL A 65 -21.11 1.06 -2.01
C VAL A 65 -21.69 2.38 -1.51
N SER A 66 -22.95 2.68 -1.83
CA SER A 66 -23.64 3.90 -1.41
C SER A 66 -24.39 3.77 -0.09
N LEU A 67 -24.27 2.63 0.61
CA LEU A 67 -24.95 2.35 1.88
C LEU A 67 -26.48 2.57 1.81
N SER A 68 -27.10 2.28 0.64
CA SER A 68 -28.53 2.50 0.41
C SER A 68 -29.39 1.32 0.83
N SER A 69 -30.59 1.57 1.35
CA SER A 69 -31.58 0.53 1.68
C SER A 69 -32.28 -0.06 0.44
N THR A 70 -32.31 0.68 -0.67
CA THR A 70 -32.90 0.27 -1.96
C THR A 70 -31.92 0.50 -3.11
N GLY A 71 -31.99 -0.32 -4.16
CA GLY A 71 -31.10 -0.15 -5.34
C GLY A 71 -29.61 -0.32 -5.02
N LYS A 72 -29.27 -1.32 -4.19
CA LYS A 72 -27.88 -1.62 -3.79
C LYS A 72 -26.98 -1.84 -5.00
N LYS A 73 -25.76 -1.30 -4.93
CA LYS A 73 -24.77 -1.39 -5.99
C LYS A 73 -23.50 -2.04 -5.48
N SER A 74 -23.13 -3.16 -6.09
CA SER A 74 -21.84 -3.78 -5.83
C SER A 74 -20.71 -2.99 -6.46
N GLU A 75 -19.54 -3.00 -5.83
CA GLU A 75 -18.35 -2.29 -6.26
C GLU A 75 -17.09 -3.00 -5.75
N LEU A 76 -16.03 -2.92 -6.55
CA LEU A 76 -14.67 -3.26 -6.15
C LEU A 76 -13.86 -1.98 -6.01
N VAL A 77 -13.41 -1.69 -4.80
CA VAL A 77 -12.57 -0.55 -4.48
C VAL A 77 -11.13 -1.03 -4.35
N THR A 78 -10.26 -0.55 -5.23
CA THR A 78 -8.81 -0.77 -5.15
C THR A 78 -8.16 0.46 -4.54
N THR A 79 -7.31 0.26 -3.54
CA THR A 79 -6.51 1.34 -2.95
C THR A 79 -5.03 1.00 -3.01
N VAL A 80 -4.23 1.88 -3.59
CA VAL A 80 -2.79 1.72 -3.73
C VAL A 80 -2.09 2.85 -2.98
N ARG A 81 -1.14 2.48 -2.13
CA ARG A 81 -0.43 3.39 -1.23
C ARG A 81 1.08 3.24 -1.37
N PRO A 82 1.70 3.86 -2.37
CA PRO A 82 3.16 3.92 -2.42
C PRO A 82 3.68 4.98 -1.46
N GLY A 83 4.92 4.82 -1.04
CA GLY A 83 5.65 5.78 -0.24
C GLY A 83 7.14 5.51 -0.25
N ILE A 84 7.89 6.48 0.22
CA ILE A 84 9.34 6.40 0.34
C ILE A 84 9.76 7.19 1.57
N SER A 85 10.65 6.60 2.36
CA SER A 85 11.32 7.26 3.48
C SER A 85 12.81 7.30 3.18
N ILE A 86 13.41 8.47 3.33
CA ILE A 86 14.84 8.69 3.20
C ILE A 86 15.32 9.32 4.50
N ARG A 87 16.36 8.76 5.09
CA ARG A 87 17.03 9.31 6.28
C ARG A 87 18.51 9.45 6.00
N SER A 88 19.07 10.60 6.31
CA SER A 88 20.51 10.84 6.26
C SER A 88 21.06 11.07 7.66
N ASN A 89 22.09 10.30 8.01
CA ASN A 89 22.93 10.51 9.19
C ASN A 89 24.35 10.98 8.79
N ALA A 90 24.51 11.45 7.55
CA ALA A 90 25.78 11.76 6.94
C ALA A 90 26.34 13.13 7.39
N GLY A 91 27.16 13.17 8.44
CA GLY A 91 27.97 14.35 8.77
C GLY A 91 27.16 15.66 8.88
N ARG A 92 27.34 16.57 7.91
CA ARG A 92 26.66 17.87 7.79
C ARG A 92 25.24 17.81 7.22
N LEU A 93 24.83 16.68 6.66
CA LEU A 93 23.49 16.49 6.11
C LEU A 93 22.75 15.48 6.99
N LYS A 94 22.14 15.96 8.08
CA LYS A 94 21.30 15.14 8.96
C LYS A 94 19.85 15.52 8.76
N GLY A 95 19.02 14.58 8.31
CA GLY A 95 17.64 14.91 7.98
C GLY A 95 16.80 13.71 7.58
N ASN A 96 15.51 13.99 7.37
CA ASN A 96 14.52 13.04 6.91
C ASN A 96 13.71 13.62 5.73
N PHE A 97 13.23 12.71 4.89
CA PHE A 97 12.29 12.97 3.82
C PHE A 97 11.35 11.77 3.74
N ASP A 98 10.08 12.00 4.02
CA ASP A 98 9.04 10.98 4.07
C ASP A 98 7.88 11.42 3.17
N TYR A 99 7.70 10.72 2.05
CA TYR A 99 6.62 10.98 1.11
C TYR A 99 5.69 9.79 0.99
N SER A 100 4.40 10.05 0.83
CA SER A 100 3.40 9.02 0.56
C SER A 100 2.27 9.53 -0.32
N LEU A 101 1.72 8.60 -1.09
CA LEU A 101 0.55 8.80 -1.95
C LEU A 101 -0.51 7.77 -1.53
N ASN A 102 -1.78 8.17 -1.57
CA ASN A 102 -2.93 7.29 -1.36
C ASN A 102 -3.89 7.46 -2.54
N GLN A 103 -3.99 6.42 -3.38
CA GLN A 103 -4.86 6.39 -4.54
C GLN A 103 -6.02 5.42 -4.35
N ILE A 104 -7.25 5.87 -4.56
CA ILE A 104 -8.47 5.06 -4.48
C ILE A 104 -9.15 5.03 -5.85
N MET A 105 -9.49 3.83 -6.31
CA MET A 105 -10.10 3.55 -7.60
C MET A 105 -11.34 2.66 -7.43
N TYR A 106 -12.39 2.97 -8.17
CA TYR A 106 -13.68 2.28 -8.15
C TYR A 106 -13.87 1.59 -9.50
N ALA A 107 -13.97 0.26 -9.52
CA ALA A 107 -14.00 -0.51 -10.77
C ALA A 107 -15.22 -0.20 -11.65
N ARG A 108 -16.37 0.10 -11.04
CA ARG A 108 -17.62 0.43 -11.74
C ARG A 108 -17.92 1.92 -11.75
N GLY A 109 -16.95 2.75 -11.35
CA GLY A 109 -17.07 4.21 -11.41
C GLY A 109 -18.14 4.78 -10.48
N SER A 110 -18.46 4.11 -9.36
CA SER A 110 -19.45 4.61 -8.40
C SER A 110 -19.06 5.95 -7.76
N SER A 111 -17.79 6.33 -7.85
CA SER A 111 -17.24 7.59 -7.35
C SER A 111 -16.02 7.99 -8.19
N ALA A 112 -15.67 9.28 -8.13
CA ALA A 112 -14.45 9.77 -8.75
C ALA A 112 -13.21 9.11 -8.13
N ARG A 113 -12.14 9.00 -8.92
CA ARG A 113 -10.83 8.58 -8.39
C ARG A 113 -10.35 9.61 -7.39
N GLN A 114 -9.84 9.15 -6.26
CA GLN A 114 -9.30 10.03 -5.23
C GLN A 114 -7.80 9.82 -5.11
N SER A 115 -7.06 10.93 -5.03
CA SER A 115 -5.61 10.93 -4.82
C SER A 115 -5.27 11.91 -3.69
N GLN A 116 -4.48 11.47 -2.72
CA GLN A 116 -4.01 12.29 -1.62
C GLN A 116 -2.51 12.10 -1.44
N ASN A 117 -1.79 13.20 -1.28
CA ASN A 117 -0.35 13.23 -1.09
C ASN A 117 -0.01 13.76 0.29
N ALA A 118 0.99 13.18 0.93
CA ALA A 118 1.55 13.69 2.18
C ALA A 118 3.08 13.69 2.09
N LEU A 119 3.68 14.80 2.54
CA LEU A 119 5.12 15.00 2.59
C LEU A 119 5.50 15.50 3.98
N ASN A 120 6.51 14.88 4.58
CA ASN A 120 7.18 15.36 5.78
C ASN A 120 8.68 15.40 5.48
N SER A 121 9.34 16.49 5.87
CA SER A 121 10.79 16.59 5.73
C SER A 121 11.35 17.51 6.79
N ALA A 122 12.52 17.17 7.32
CA ALA A 122 13.26 18.02 8.23
C ALA A 122 14.77 17.89 7.99
N LEU A 123 15.48 18.97 8.23
CA LEU A 123 16.94 19.06 8.19
C LEU A 123 17.42 19.64 9.53
N SER A 124 18.52 19.11 10.06
CA SER A 124 19.14 19.49 11.34
C SER A 124 20.56 19.99 11.14
#